data_AF-A0A397VTE6-F1
#
_entry.id   AF-A0A397VTE6-F1
#
_cell.length_a   1.000
_cell.length_b   1.000
_cell.length_c   1.000
_cell.angle_alpha   90.00
_cell.angle_beta   90.00
_cell.angle_gamma   90.00
#
_symmetry.space_group_name_H-M   'P 1'
#
loop_
_entity.id
_entity.type
_entity.pdbx_description
1 polymer ?
#
loop_
_entity_poly.entity_id
_entity_poly.type
_entity_poly.pdbx_seq_one_letter_code
_entity_poly.pdbx_strand_id
1 'polypeptide(L)'
;MTDNYTNKARSLAKIQITDKARSLAEIQIAKTKPTYQEVEQALINIIKAGLYYRKPKDGKFIQNYKERIKKLHQAEDPEVYILNSAITIFPNEDKYNKTMNDCKEWYGNDSKILNSFVELYKLYYKLAKDNFVKEAQIDKEAEDFLNL
;
A
#
# COMPACT_ATOMS: atom_id res chain seq x y z
N MET A 1 45.46 27.48 18.88
CA MET A 1 44.04 27.43 19.34
C MET A 1 43.02 27.33 18.19
N THR A 2 43.45 27.34 16.92
CA THR A 2 42.58 27.40 15.72
C THR A 2 42.03 26.05 15.23
N ASP A 3 42.64 24.93 15.61
CA ASP A 3 42.28 23.61 15.09
C ASP A 3 40.96 23.06 15.65
N ASN A 4 40.64 23.38 16.90
CA ASN A 4 39.44 22.84 17.57
C ASN A 4 38.14 23.43 16.99
N TYR A 5 38.14 24.73 16.68
CA TYR A 5 36.98 25.39 16.05
C TYR A 5 36.75 24.89 14.63
N THR A 6 37.82 24.70 13.86
CA THR A 6 37.76 24.19 12.48
C THR A 6 37.25 22.75 12.44
N ASN A 7 37.67 21.92 13.39
CA ASN A 7 37.19 20.54 13.50
C ASN A 7 35.72 20.45 13.91
N LYS A 8 35.27 21.30 14.84
CA LYS A 8 33.86 21.40 15.25
C LYS A 8 32.96 21.90 14.11
N ALA A 9 33.41 22.89 13.34
CA ALA A 9 32.65 23.39 12.19
C ALA A 9 32.49 22.31 11.10
N ARG A 10 33.56 21.54 10.82
CA ARG A 10 33.50 20.40 9.88
C ARG A 10 32.60 19.28 10.36
N SER A 11 32.58 18.97 11.67
CA SER A 11 31.69 17.92 12.20
C SER A 11 30.22 18.33 12.12
N LEU A 12 29.90 19.59 12.42
CA LEU A 12 28.53 20.13 12.31
C LEU A 12 28.05 20.14 10.85
N ALA A 13 28.90 20.55 9.91
CA ALA A 13 28.58 20.52 8.49
C ALA A 13 28.29 19.09 7.99
N LYS A 14 29.08 18.10 8.43
CA LYS A 14 28.85 16.68 8.09
C LYS A 14 27.51 16.14 8.61
N ILE A 15 27.16 16.48 9.86
CA ILE A 15 25.87 16.09 10.46
C ILE A 15 24.71 16.69 9.65
N GLN A 16 24.77 17.99 9.34
CA GLN A 16 23.70 18.68 8.61
C GLN A 16 23.52 18.14 7.18
N ILE A 17 24.62 17.79 6.50
CA ILE A 17 24.57 17.12 5.19
C ILE A 17 23.92 15.74 5.30
N THR A 18 24.23 14.98 6.35
CA THR A 18 23.68 13.63 6.58
C THR A 18 22.17 13.69 6.84
N ASP A 19 21.71 14.62 7.66
CA ASP A 19 20.29 14.78 7.96
C ASP A 19 19.49 15.27 6.73
N LYS A 20 20.09 16.15 5.92
CA LYS A 20 19.49 16.59 4.65
C LYS A 20 19.42 15.45 3.62
N ALA A 21 20.43 14.59 3.55
CA ALA A 21 20.40 13.42 2.67
C ALA A 21 19.33 12.42 3.10
N ARG A 22 19.16 12.21 4.42
CA ARG A 22 18.11 11.34 4.98
C ARG A 22 16.72 11.88 4.65
N SER A 23 16.46 13.16 4.86
CA SER A 23 15.14 13.75 4.57
C SER A 23 14.80 13.75 3.08
N LEU A 24 15.78 13.97 2.20
CA LEU A 24 15.59 13.85 0.75
C LEU A 24 15.29 12.40 0.33
N ALA A 25 15.96 11.42 0.95
CA ALA A 25 15.68 10.00 0.72
C ALA A 25 14.26 9.62 1.20
N GLU A 26 13.85 10.09 2.38
CA GLU A 26 12.49 9.89 2.91
C GLU A 26 11.42 10.50 2.00
N ILE A 27 11.65 11.70 1.46
CA ILE A 27 10.75 12.35 0.51
C ILE A 27 10.68 11.58 -0.81
N GLN A 28 11.82 11.09 -1.31
CA GLN A 28 11.85 10.32 -2.56
C GLN A 28 11.15 8.97 -2.40
N ILE A 29 11.35 8.26 -1.28
CA ILE A 29 10.63 7.03 -0.91
C ILE A 29 9.13 7.31 -0.77
N ALA A 30 8.74 8.46 -0.24
CA ALA A 30 7.33 8.87 -0.17
C ALA A 30 6.71 9.13 -1.55
N LYS A 31 7.52 9.42 -2.58
CA LYS A 31 7.09 9.69 -3.96
C LYS A 31 7.08 8.45 -4.86
N THR A 32 7.81 7.40 -4.52
CA THR A 32 7.82 6.17 -5.33
C THR A 32 6.50 5.42 -5.15
N LYS A 33 5.92 4.98 -6.28
CA LYS A 33 4.77 4.06 -6.25
C LYS A 33 5.19 2.75 -5.56
N PRO A 34 4.29 2.14 -4.77
CA PRO A 34 4.53 0.80 -4.24
C PRO A 34 4.88 -0.19 -5.34
N THR A 35 5.79 -1.10 -5.04
CA THR A 35 6.22 -2.19 -5.93
C THR A 35 5.36 -3.44 -5.74
N TYR A 36 5.39 -4.35 -6.72
CA TYR A 36 4.68 -5.63 -6.60
C TYR A 36 5.19 -6.47 -5.41
N GLN A 37 6.47 -6.35 -5.06
CA GLN A 37 7.10 -7.09 -3.95
C GLN A 37 6.58 -6.61 -2.59
N GLU A 38 6.39 -5.29 -2.42
CA GLU A 38 5.81 -4.74 -1.19
C GLU A 38 4.36 -5.20 -1.02
N VAL A 39 3.57 -5.23 -2.10
CA VAL A 39 2.20 -5.74 -2.10
C VAL A 39 2.16 -7.24 -1.81
N GLU A 40 3.02 -8.02 -2.45
CA GLU A 40 3.15 -9.46 -2.19
C GLU A 40 3.46 -9.74 -0.73
N GLN A 41 4.42 -9.02 -0.16
CA GLN A 41 4.82 -9.19 1.23
C GLN A 41 3.67 -8.84 2.19
N ALA A 42 2.88 -7.81 1.88
CA ALA A 42 1.70 -7.46 2.66
C ALA A 42 0.61 -8.56 2.57
N LEU A 43 0.37 -9.14 1.39
CA LEU A 43 -0.54 -10.29 1.22
C LEU A 43 -0.08 -11.51 2.04
N ILE A 44 1.22 -11.81 2.02
CA ILE A 44 1.82 -12.89 2.83
C ILE A 44 1.64 -12.60 4.33
N ASN A 45 1.79 -11.34 4.75
CA ASN A 45 1.62 -10.95 6.15
C ASN A 45 0.19 -11.16 6.64
N ILE A 46 -0.83 -10.95 5.81
CA ILE A 46 -2.22 -11.27 6.15
C ILE A 46 -2.39 -12.78 6.39
N ILE A 47 -1.79 -13.63 5.55
CA ILE A 47 -1.80 -15.08 5.75
C ILE A 47 -1.11 -15.45 7.07
N LYS A 48 0.09 -14.90 7.33
CA LYS A 48 0.83 -15.13 8.59
C LYS A 48 0.01 -14.70 9.81
N ALA A 49 -0.66 -13.55 9.74
CA ALA A 49 -1.54 -13.07 10.81
C ALA A 49 -2.75 -13.99 11.01
N GLY A 50 -3.40 -14.45 9.94
CA GLY A 50 -4.49 -15.42 10.02
C GLY A 50 -4.05 -16.74 10.67
N LEU A 51 -2.89 -17.26 10.29
CA LEU A 51 -2.32 -18.46 10.90
C LEU A 51 -1.96 -18.26 12.38
N TYR A 52 -1.46 -17.08 12.76
CA TYR A 52 -1.19 -16.74 14.16
C TYR A 52 -2.45 -16.85 15.03
N TYR A 53 -3.60 -16.38 14.54
CA TYR A 53 -4.91 -16.53 15.20
C TYR A 53 -5.62 -17.84 14.87
N ARG A 54 -4.89 -18.86 14.38
CA ARG A 54 -5.41 -20.20 14.08
C ARG A 54 -6.61 -20.22 13.12
N LYS A 55 -6.72 -19.26 12.20
CA LYS A 55 -7.73 -19.32 11.14
C LYS A 55 -7.50 -20.60 10.30
N PRO A 56 -8.55 -21.35 9.92
CA PRO A 56 -8.41 -22.60 9.18
C PRO A 56 -7.68 -22.39 7.85
N LYS A 57 -6.74 -23.28 7.51
CA LYS A 57 -5.93 -23.18 6.28
C LYS A 57 -6.79 -23.31 5.03
N ASP A 58 -7.80 -24.16 5.07
CA ASP A 58 -8.83 -24.38 4.06
C ASP A 58 -9.97 -23.34 4.13
N GLY A 59 -9.98 -22.49 5.17
CA GLY A 59 -10.97 -21.44 5.35
C GLY A 59 -10.85 -20.34 4.29
N LYS A 60 -12.00 -19.74 3.96
CA LYS A 60 -12.12 -18.65 2.96
C LYS A 60 -11.11 -17.53 3.18
N PHE A 61 -10.85 -17.16 4.43
CA PHE A 61 -9.87 -16.12 4.76
C PHE A 61 -8.48 -16.44 4.18
N ILE A 62 -7.90 -17.59 4.51
CA ILE A 62 -6.54 -17.97 4.08
C ILE A 62 -6.50 -18.24 2.58
N GLN A 63 -7.51 -18.96 2.05
CA GLN A 63 -7.54 -19.33 0.63
C GLN A 63 -7.67 -18.12 -0.29
N ASN A 64 -8.46 -17.10 0.09
CA ASN A 64 -8.61 -15.89 -0.72
C ASN A 64 -7.28 -15.15 -0.92
N TYR A 65 -6.46 -15.01 0.13
CA TYR A 65 -5.16 -14.33 0.00
C TYR A 65 -4.11 -15.20 -0.69
N LYS A 66 -4.14 -16.52 -0.47
CA LYS A 66 -3.30 -17.47 -1.22
C LYS A 66 -3.54 -17.36 -2.73
N GLU A 67 -4.81 -17.29 -3.15
CA GLU A 67 -5.17 -17.18 -4.56
C GLU A 67 -4.74 -15.84 -5.16
N ARG A 68 -4.80 -14.74 -4.40
CA ARG A 68 -4.29 -13.43 -4.85
C ARG A 68 -2.78 -13.47 -5.12
N ILE A 69 -2.00 -14.08 -4.22
CA ILE A 69 -0.55 -14.25 -4.42
C ILE A 69 -0.27 -15.12 -5.65
N LYS A 70 -1.00 -16.23 -5.81
CA LYS A 70 -0.86 -17.10 -6.97
C LYS A 70 -1.13 -16.35 -8.28
N LYS A 71 -2.21 -15.57 -8.34
CA LYS A 71 -2.54 -14.75 -9.52
C LYS A 71 -1.48 -13.68 -9.79
N LEU A 72 -0.93 -13.06 -8.75
CA LEU A 72 0.18 -12.13 -8.87
C LEU A 72 1.42 -12.78 -9.52
N HIS A 73 1.79 -13.99 -9.08
CA HIS A 73 2.92 -14.75 -9.66
C HIS A 73 2.68 -15.21 -11.10
N GLN A 74 1.42 -15.36 -11.50
CA GLN A 74 1.02 -15.77 -12.84
C GLN A 74 0.81 -14.58 -13.79
N ALA A 75 0.85 -13.35 -13.29
CA ALA A 75 0.69 -12.16 -14.12
C ALA A 75 1.88 -12.02 -15.07
N GLU A 76 1.59 -11.66 -16.32
CA GLU A 76 2.61 -11.32 -17.31
C GLU A 76 3.44 -10.10 -16.85
N ASP A 77 2.76 -9.10 -16.29
CA ASP A 77 3.37 -7.95 -15.65
C ASP A 77 2.79 -7.79 -14.23
N PRO A 78 3.56 -8.16 -13.18
CA PRO A 78 3.14 -8.02 -11.79
C PRO A 78 2.85 -6.58 -11.36
N GLU A 79 3.56 -5.59 -11.91
CA GLU A 79 3.37 -4.17 -11.55
C GLU A 79 2.05 -3.64 -12.12
N VAL A 80 1.74 -3.98 -13.38
CA VAL A 80 0.43 -3.66 -13.98
C VAL A 80 -0.70 -4.41 -13.25
N TYR A 81 -0.47 -5.67 -12.88
CA TYR A 81 -1.48 -6.46 -12.17
C TYR A 81 -1.84 -5.86 -10.79
N ILE A 82 -0.85 -5.43 -9.98
CA ILE A 82 -1.15 -4.81 -8.69
C ILE A 82 -1.82 -3.44 -8.84
N LEU A 83 -1.47 -2.68 -9.88
CA LEU A 83 -2.11 -1.40 -10.17
C LEU A 83 -3.59 -1.59 -10.51
N ASN A 84 -3.90 -2.49 -11.45
CA ASN A 84 -5.29 -2.78 -11.84
C ASN A 84 -6.10 -3.35 -10.67
N SER A 85 -5.48 -4.21 -9.87
CA SER A 85 -6.10 -4.73 -8.64
C SER A 85 -6.43 -3.61 -7.66
N ALA A 86 -5.49 -2.68 -7.46
CA ALA A 86 -5.67 -1.54 -6.55
C ALA A 86 -6.81 -0.62 -7.02
N ILE A 87 -6.86 -0.28 -8.31
CA ILE A 87 -7.94 0.54 -8.91
C ILE A 87 -9.29 -0.14 -8.74
N THR A 88 -9.37 -1.45 -9.00
CA THR A 88 -10.61 -2.23 -8.83
C THR A 88 -11.08 -2.24 -7.37
N ILE A 89 -10.16 -2.37 -6.42
CA ILE A 89 -10.48 -2.45 -4.99
C ILE A 89 -10.87 -1.07 -4.43
N PHE A 90 -10.16 -0.02 -4.85
CA PHE A 90 -10.34 1.36 -4.41
C PHE A 90 -10.50 2.29 -5.61
N PRO A 91 -11.68 2.31 -6.25
CA PRO A 91 -11.94 3.19 -7.39
C PRO A 91 -12.08 4.67 -6.99
N ASN A 92 -12.30 4.95 -5.69
CA ASN A 92 -12.43 6.30 -5.13
C ASN A 92 -12.05 6.33 -3.65
N GLU A 93 -11.95 7.56 -3.10
CA GLU A 93 -11.56 7.80 -1.71
C GLU A 93 -12.60 7.28 -0.70
N ASP A 94 -13.88 7.42 -1.01
CA ASP A 94 -14.97 6.95 -0.13
C ASP A 94 -14.92 5.44 0.08
N LYS A 95 -14.66 4.66 -0.99
CA LYS A 95 -14.53 3.21 -0.89
C LYS A 95 -13.35 2.80 -0.02
N TYR A 96 -12.23 3.50 -0.15
CA TYR A 96 -11.06 3.29 0.70
C TYR A 96 -11.37 3.59 2.17
N ASN A 97 -11.94 4.76 2.46
CA ASN A 97 -12.29 5.18 3.82
C ASN A 97 -13.28 4.22 4.48
N LYS A 98 -14.33 3.80 3.75
CA LYS A 98 -15.29 2.81 4.24
C LYS A 98 -14.60 1.49 4.56
N THR A 99 -13.76 0.99 3.66
CA THR A 99 -13.06 -0.28 3.83
C THR A 99 -12.11 -0.26 5.04
N MET A 100 -11.43 0.86 5.27
CA MET A 100 -10.60 1.06 6.46
C MET A 100 -11.41 1.04 7.76
N ASN A 101 -12.63 1.61 7.76
CA ASN A 101 -13.52 1.59 8.91
C ASN A 101 -14.09 0.19 9.17
N ASP A 102 -14.62 -0.47 8.12
CA ASP A 102 -15.13 -1.84 8.19
C ASP A 102 -14.03 -2.79 8.73
N CYS A 103 -12.79 -2.63 8.27
CA CYS A 103 -11.65 -3.44 8.72
C CYS A 103 -11.36 -3.27 10.22
N LYS A 104 -11.40 -2.03 10.72
CA LYS A 104 -11.22 -1.74 12.16
C LYS A 104 -12.34 -2.35 12.99
N GLU A 105 -13.58 -2.28 12.50
CA GLU A 105 -14.74 -2.86 13.18
C GLU A 105 -14.61 -4.39 13.27
N TRP A 106 -14.27 -5.07 12.16
CA TRP A 106 -14.21 -6.52 12.12
C TRP A 106 -13.00 -7.12 12.84
N TYR A 107 -11.85 -6.44 12.79
CA TYR A 107 -10.58 -6.99 13.28
C TYR A 107 -9.97 -6.18 14.44
N GLY A 108 -10.73 -5.28 15.07
CA GLY A 108 -10.26 -4.45 16.19
C GLY A 108 -9.62 -5.25 17.34
N ASN A 109 -10.12 -6.46 17.60
CA ASN A 109 -9.58 -7.36 18.62
C ASN A 109 -8.41 -8.24 18.12
N ASP A 110 -8.27 -8.40 16.80
CA ASP A 110 -7.25 -9.21 16.14
C ASP A 110 -6.15 -8.30 15.57
N SER A 111 -5.40 -7.61 16.45
CA SER A 111 -4.50 -6.50 16.07
C SER A 111 -3.47 -6.84 14.98
N LYS A 112 -2.94 -8.08 14.93
CA LYS A 112 -2.02 -8.47 13.84
C LYS A 112 -2.73 -8.58 12.49
N ILE A 113 -3.99 -9.05 12.48
CA ILE A 113 -4.79 -9.10 11.25
C ILE A 113 -5.12 -7.68 10.82
N LEU A 114 -5.62 -6.85 11.74
CA LEU A 114 -5.91 -5.44 11.45
C LEU A 114 -4.70 -4.72 10.86
N ASN A 115 -3.53 -4.80 11.51
CA ASN A 115 -2.32 -4.14 11.04
C ASN A 115 -1.90 -4.61 9.64
N SER A 116 -1.97 -5.91 9.38
CA SER A 116 -1.64 -6.46 8.05
C SER A 116 -2.58 -5.96 6.94
N PHE A 117 -3.87 -5.77 7.25
CA PHE A 117 -4.81 -5.15 6.32
C PHE A 117 -4.54 -3.67 6.09
N VAL A 118 -4.31 -2.92 7.16
CA VAL A 118 -4.00 -1.48 7.09
C VAL A 118 -2.75 -1.25 6.22
N GLU A 119 -1.72 -2.08 6.36
CA GLU A 119 -0.53 -2.03 5.52
C GLU A 119 -0.87 -2.26 4.04
N LEU A 120 -1.56 -3.36 3.72
CA LEU A 120 -1.95 -3.66 2.34
C LEU A 120 -2.81 -2.55 1.72
N TYR A 121 -3.80 -2.04 2.46
CA TYR A 121 -4.73 -1.04 1.95
C TYR A 121 -4.06 0.31 1.71
N LYS A 122 -3.07 0.69 2.53
CA LYS A 122 -2.26 1.88 2.26
C LYS A 122 -1.45 1.75 0.97
N LEU A 123 -0.92 0.56 0.67
CA LEU A 123 -0.20 0.31 -0.59
C LEU A 123 -1.16 0.43 -1.79
N TYR A 124 -2.32 -0.22 -1.73
CA TYR A 124 -3.32 -0.11 -2.79
C TYR A 124 -3.86 1.32 -2.97
N TYR A 125 -4.12 2.07 -1.89
CA TYR A 125 -4.52 3.47 -2.01
C TYR A 125 -3.47 4.31 -2.74
N LYS A 126 -2.18 4.15 -2.38
CA LYS A 126 -1.09 4.87 -3.05
C LYS A 126 -1.00 4.56 -4.55
N LEU A 127 -1.31 3.33 -4.95
CA LEU A 127 -1.36 2.91 -6.36
C LEU A 127 -2.58 3.48 -7.09
N ALA A 128 -3.74 3.45 -6.44
CA ALA A 128 -5.03 3.74 -7.08
C ALA A 128 -5.38 5.23 -7.13
N LYS A 129 -4.94 6.05 -6.16
CA LYS A 129 -5.43 7.43 -5.98
C LYS A 129 -5.28 8.35 -7.19
N ASP A 130 -4.25 8.15 -8.00
CA ASP A 130 -4.01 8.95 -9.21
C ASP A 130 -4.93 8.53 -10.38
N ASN A 131 -5.63 7.41 -10.23
CA ASN A 131 -6.55 6.79 -11.19
C ASN A 131 -7.99 6.72 -10.64
N PHE A 132 -8.33 7.49 -9.60
CA PHE A 132 -9.69 7.50 -9.09
C PHE A 132 -10.66 7.98 -10.17
N VAL A 133 -11.80 7.28 -10.23
CA VAL A 133 -12.82 7.50 -11.23
C VAL A 133 -13.39 8.91 -11.05
N LYS A 134 -13.51 9.65 -12.16
CA LYS A 134 -14.12 10.97 -12.18
C LYS A 134 -15.59 10.85 -12.57
N GLU A 135 -16.47 11.63 -11.97
CA GLU A 135 -17.92 11.61 -12.28
C GLU A 135 -18.19 11.74 -13.78
N ALA A 136 -17.51 12.66 -14.47
CA ALA A 136 -17.62 12.82 -15.92
C ALA A 136 -17.24 11.56 -16.73
N GLN A 137 -16.38 10.68 -16.21
CA GLN A 137 -16.09 9.39 -16.86
C GLN A 137 -17.22 8.39 -16.63
N ILE A 138 -17.84 8.40 -15.46
CA ILE A 138 -19.00 7.56 -15.12
C ILE A 138 -20.20 7.95 -15.98
N ASP A 139 -20.47 9.25 -16.08
CA ASP A 139 -21.60 9.76 -16.87
C ASP A 139 -21.45 9.34 -18.33
N LYS A 140 -20.26 9.50 -18.91
CA LYS A 140 -19.97 9.06 -20.27
C LYS A 140 -20.09 7.54 -20.42
N GLU A 141 -19.53 6.75 -19.50
CA GLU A 141 -19.63 5.28 -19.54
C GLU A 141 -21.10 4.83 -19.41
N ALA A 142 -21.90 5.54 -18.62
CA ALA A 142 -23.33 5.29 -18.49
C ALA A 142 -24.10 5.67 -19.76
N GLU A 143 -23.82 6.82 -20.38
CA GLU A 143 -24.40 7.24 -21.66
C GLU A 143 -24.06 6.22 -22.77
N ASP A 144 -22.78 5.84 -22.90
CA ASP A 144 -22.30 4.84 -23.85
C ASP A 144 -22.98 3.47 -23.60
N PHE A 145 -23.10 3.04 -22.34
CA PHE A 145 -23.76 1.77 -21.99
C PHE A 145 -25.27 1.77 -22.24
N LEU A 146 -25.93 2.90 -22.01
CA LEU A 146 -27.37 3.08 -22.21
C LEU A 146 -27.73 3.42 -23.66
N ASN A 147 -26.75 3.70 -24.53
CA ASN A 147 -26.92 4.20 -25.89
C ASN A 147 -27.73 5.52 -25.96
N LEU A 148 -27.42 6.46 -25.05
CA LEU A 148 -28.04 7.79 -25.00
C LEU A 148 -27.34 8.82 -25.88
#